data_AF-A0A069QFH7-F1
#
_entry.id   AF-A0A069QFH7-F1
#
_cell.length_a   1.000
_cell.length_b   1.000
_cell.length_c   1.000
_cell.angle_alpha   90.00
_cell.angle_beta   90.00
_cell.angle_gamma   90.00
#
_symmetry.space_group_name_H-M   'P 1'
#
loop_
_entity.id
_entity.type
_entity.pdbx_description
1 polymer ?
#
loop_
_entity_poly.entity_id
_entity_poly.type
_entity_poly.pdbx_seq_one_letter_code
_entity_poly.pdbx_strand_id
1 'polypeptide(L)'
;MINILVMRKKFFLGLLLGLFLPLSLIAQTREDVVAISTAMWETKKISENIEVRQMRWPLLYGCAQTVTVAEITPKRSLEFDIAIADGGATVGEMAQRTKALVGINGSYFGMHKRSAITYLRQGRTVLDTTTTAELALRVTGAIRTHGRKLRIMPWNKEIERRYHCRHGSTLASGHLLLYRGQSILLRSSSMGFVVKKHPRSAIALTSRGTVLFVTVDGRHPGYAGGMNLIELRHFLQQLGCTDAINLDGGGSTTLWAKGFSTNGVANYPCDNRKFDHDGERKVANAVVVMKRGK
;
A
#
# COMPACT_ATOMS: atom_id res chain seq x y z
N MET A 1 -5.18 35.99 80.76
CA MET A 1 -5.74 34.62 80.88
C MET A 1 -5.33 33.83 79.65
N ILE A 2 -4.61 32.76 79.89
CA ILE A 2 -4.18 31.75 78.91
C ILE A 2 -5.40 30.99 78.42
N ASN A 3 -5.52 30.75 77.12
CA ASN A 3 -6.00 29.46 76.63
C ASN A 3 -5.51 29.14 75.22
N ILE A 4 -4.71 28.08 75.18
CA ILE A 4 -4.22 27.32 74.03
C ILE A 4 -5.36 26.39 73.61
N LEU A 5 -5.70 26.28 72.30
CA LEU A 5 -5.96 24.97 71.68
C LEU A 5 -6.18 25.02 70.15
N VAL A 6 -5.51 24.05 69.49
CA VAL A 6 -5.82 23.35 68.23
C VAL A 6 -5.55 24.00 66.87
N MET A 7 -4.39 23.61 66.34
CA MET A 7 -4.08 23.40 64.92
C MET A 7 -5.20 22.69 64.14
N ARG A 8 -5.60 23.25 62.99
CA ARG A 8 -6.01 22.45 61.82
C ARG A 8 -5.51 23.11 60.53
N LYS A 9 -4.37 22.64 60.04
CA LYS A 9 -3.88 22.87 58.68
C LYS A 9 -4.94 22.36 57.70
N LYS A 10 -5.49 23.22 56.85
CA LYS A 10 -6.18 22.80 55.62
C LYS A 10 -5.28 23.15 54.44
N PHE A 11 -4.56 22.13 53.99
CA PHE A 11 -3.90 22.08 52.69
C PHE A 11 -4.99 22.22 51.61
N PHE A 12 -5.00 23.32 50.87
CA PHE A 12 -5.69 23.36 49.58
C PHE A 12 -4.72 22.77 48.55
N LEU A 13 -4.85 21.46 48.35
CA LEU A 13 -4.16 20.73 47.30
C LEU A 13 -4.79 21.10 45.95
N GLY A 14 -3.98 21.67 45.06
CA GLY A 14 -4.40 22.06 43.72
C GLY A 14 -4.91 20.88 42.92
N LEU A 15 -6.12 21.00 42.38
CA LEU A 15 -6.65 20.08 41.38
C LEU A 15 -6.21 20.59 40.00
N LEU A 16 -4.95 20.33 39.65
CA LEU A 16 -4.47 20.46 38.29
C LEU A 16 -4.98 19.22 37.54
N LEU A 17 -6.21 19.31 37.02
CA LEU A 17 -6.75 18.38 36.03
C LEU A 17 -5.93 18.57 34.74
N GLY A 18 -4.73 17.98 34.73
CA GLY A 18 -3.92 17.85 33.55
C GLY A 18 -4.73 17.11 32.51
N LEU A 19 -4.93 17.75 31.36
CA LEU A 19 -5.22 17.05 30.11
C LEU A 19 -4.17 15.95 29.95
N PHE A 20 -4.51 14.72 30.33
CA PHE A 20 -3.87 13.53 29.81
C PHE A 20 -4.28 13.40 28.34
N LEU A 21 -3.68 14.25 27.50
CA LEU A 21 -3.39 13.82 26.13
C LEU A 21 -2.59 12.52 26.26
N PRO A 22 -2.96 11.44 25.57
CA PRO A 22 -2.24 10.19 25.67
C PRO A 22 -0.82 10.42 25.12
N LEU A 23 0.16 10.60 26.02
CA LEU A 23 1.59 10.69 25.70
C LEU A 23 2.08 9.47 24.88
N SER A 24 1.37 8.35 24.96
CA SER A 24 1.63 7.13 24.21
C SER A 24 1.45 7.27 22.69
N LEU A 25 0.55 8.13 22.19
CA LEU A 25 0.36 8.32 20.75
C LEU A 25 1.50 9.13 20.09
N ILE A 26 2.15 10.01 20.86
CA ILE A 26 3.28 10.82 20.36
C ILE A 26 4.58 10.00 20.38
N ALA A 27 4.79 9.19 21.42
CA ALA A 27 5.99 8.35 21.55
C ALA A 27 6.10 7.31 20.42
N GLN A 28 4.98 6.66 20.07
CA GLN A 28 4.95 5.63 19.03
C GLN A 28 5.47 6.16 17.68
N THR A 29 5.13 7.39 17.30
CA THR A 29 5.57 7.95 16.01
C THR A 29 7.06 8.24 15.92
N ARG A 30 7.73 8.69 17.01
CA ARG A 30 9.17 8.98 16.96
C ARG A 30 10.01 7.70 16.83
N GLU A 31 9.65 6.68 17.61
CA GLU A 31 10.31 5.38 17.54
C GLU A 31 10.13 4.74 16.15
N ASP A 32 8.90 4.79 15.61
CA ASP A 32 8.61 4.28 14.28
C ASP A 32 9.37 5.05 13.18
N VAL A 33 9.50 6.38 13.31
CA VAL A 33 10.31 7.20 12.38
C VAL A 33 11.77 6.80 12.42
N VAL A 34 12.36 6.65 13.62
CA VAL A 34 13.74 6.20 13.78
C VAL A 34 13.90 4.81 13.16
N ALA A 35 13.03 3.86 13.52
CA ALA A 35 13.03 2.50 12.98
C ALA A 35 13.03 2.47 11.44
N ILE A 36 12.18 3.27 10.79
CA ILE A 36 12.13 3.35 9.32
C ILE A 36 13.41 3.98 8.76
N SER A 37 13.90 5.07 9.36
CA SER A 37 15.09 5.78 8.88
C SER A 37 16.38 4.98 9.04
N THR A 38 16.45 4.11 10.06
CA THR A 38 17.60 3.24 10.35
C THR A 38 17.41 1.82 9.84
N ALA A 39 16.31 1.54 9.13
CA ALA A 39 16.02 0.21 8.62
C ALA A 39 17.17 -0.29 7.73
N MET A 40 17.69 -1.47 8.05
CA MET A 40 18.63 -2.15 7.18
C MET A 40 17.87 -2.84 6.05
N TRP A 41 18.19 -2.45 4.82
CA TRP A 41 17.54 -2.96 3.62
C TRP A 41 18.43 -3.96 2.90
N GLU A 42 17.96 -5.18 2.77
CA GLU A 42 18.53 -6.16 1.85
C GLU A 42 18.11 -5.78 0.42
N THR A 43 19.07 -5.56 -0.47
CA THR A 43 18.79 -5.03 -1.81
C THR A 43 19.23 -6.02 -2.88
N LYS A 44 18.33 -6.31 -3.81
CA LYS A 44 18.60 -7.12 -5.00
C LYS A 44 18.30 -6.32 -6.25
N LYS A 45 19.32 -6.17 -7.10
CA LYS A 45 19.19 -5.51 -8.39
C LYS A 45 18.50 -6.42 -9.40
N ILE A 46 17.42 -5.93 -10.02
CA ILE A 46 16.66 -6.64 -11.06
C ILE A 46 17.07 -6.16 -12.45
N SER A 47 17.31 -4.85 -12.59
CA SER A 47 17.86 -4.24 -13.80
C SER A 47 18.56 -2.93 -13.44
N GLU A 48 19.13 -2.22 -14.42
CA GLU A 48 19.74 -0.91 -14.21
C GLU A 48 18.82 0.10 -13.50
N ASN A 49 17.51 0.02 -13.72
CA ASN A 49 16.53 1.01 -13.25
C ASN A 49 15.52 0.42 -12.25
N ILE A 50 15.74 -0.81 -11.80
CA ILE A 50 14.82 -1.52 -10.91
C ILE A 50 15.62 -2.31 -9.87
N GLU A 51 15.36 -2.01 -8.61
CA GLU A 51 15.90 -2.73 -7.46
C GLU A 51 14.75 -3.14 -6.54
N VAL A 52 14.88 -4.30 -5.89
CA VAL A 52 13.94 -4.76 -4.88
C VAL A 52 14.65 -4.75 -3.55
N ARG A 53 14.04 -4.09 -2.56
CA ARG A 53 14.56 -3.91 -1.22
C ARG A 53 13.63 -4.60 -0.23
N GLN A 54 14.19 -5.35 0.70
CA GLN A 54 13.46 -5.98 1.79
C GLN A 54 13.96 -5.46 3.13
N MET A 55 13.02 -5.15 4.02
CA MET A 55 13.32 -4.90 5.42
C MET A 55 12.49 -5.81 6.30
N ARG A 56 13.08 -6.22 7.41
CA ARG A 56 12.40 -6.88 8.51
C ARG A 56 12.70 -6.11 9.78
N TRP A 57 11.67 -5.87 10.58
CA TRP A 57 11.81 -5.12 11.81
C TRP A 57 10.97 -5.75 12.91
N PRO A 58 11.54 -6.07 14.09
CA PRO A 58 10.84 -6.83 15.13
C PRO A 58 9.70 -6.05 15.79
N LEU A 59 9.81 -4.71 15.85
CA LEU A 59 8.81 -3.85 16.47
C LEU A 59 8.66 -2.53 15.70
N LEU A 60 7.74 -2.52 14.74
CA LEU A 60 7.34 -1.33 13.97
C LEU A 60 5.82 -1.26 13.93
N TYR A 61 5.26 -0.13 14.39
CA TYR A 61 3.82 0.02 14.62
C TYR A 61 3.24 -1.05 15.57
N GLY A 62 4.02 -1.43 16.60
CA GLY A 62 3.58 -2.36 17.65
C GLY A 62 3.61 -3.85 17.28
N CYS A 63 4.19 -4.24 16.14
CA CYS A 63 4.39 -5.65 15.79
C CYS A 63 5.60 -5.85 14.87
N ALA A 64 5.98 -7.11 14.66
CA ALA A 64 6.97 -7.46 13.64
C ALA A 64 6.45 -7.06 12.25
N GLN A 65 7.29 -6.46 11.43
CA GLN A 65 6.99 -6.06 10.06
C GLN A 65 7.98 -6.69 9.10
N THR A 66 7.46 -7.18 7.97
CA THR A 66 8.24 -7.53 6.79
C THR A 66 7.69 -6.72 5.62
N VAL A 67 8.55 -5.92 4.99
CA VAL A 67 8.16 -5.03 3.90
C VAL A 67 9.10 -5.24 2.73
N THR A 68 8.52 -5.39 1.54
CA THR A 68 9.25 -5.49 0.28
C THR A 68 8.86 -4.34 -0.63
N VAL A 69 9.85 -3.62 -1.14
CA VAL A 69 9.71 -2.45 -2.01
C VAL A 69 10.46 -2.69 -3.30
N ALA A 70 9.78 -2.68 -4.45
CA ALA A 70 10.45 -2.49 -5.74
C ALA A 70 10.56 -0.99 -6.04
N GLU A 71 11.78 -0.47 -6.10
CA GLU A 71 12.07 0.88 -6.53
C GLU A 71 12.31 0.90 -8.04
N ILE A 72 11.49 1.65 -8.76
CA ILE A 72 11.52 1.73 -10.22
C ILE A 72 11.82 3.18 -10.61
N THR A 73 12.97 3.41 -11.22
CA THR A 73 13.33 4.70 -11.81
C THR A 73 12.82 4.77 -13.25
N PRO A 74 11.79 5.58 -13.57
CA PRO A 74 11.19 5.54 -14.90
C PRO A 74 12.13 6.05 -16.00
N LYS A 75 12.42 5.20 -16.99
CA LYS A 75 13.20 5.54 -18.20
C LYS A 75 12.40 5.27 -19.46
N ARG A 76 12.86 5.81 -20.60
CA ARG A 76 12.23 5.58 -21.92
C ARG A 76 12.22 4.10 -22.34
N SER A 77 13.16 3.32 -21.81
CA SER A 77 13.28 1.86 -22.01
C SER A 77 12.30 1.04 -21.18
N LEU A 78 11.53 1.66 -20.28
CA LEU A 78 10.54 1.01 -19.44
C LEU A 78 9.13 1.45 -19.83
N GLU A 79 8.18 0.56 -19.63
CA GLU A 79 6.75 0.79 -19.80
C GLU A 79 5.97 0.20 -18.64
N PHE A 80 4.99 0.95 -18.15
CA PHE A 80 4.01 0.52 -17.16
C PHE A 80 2.72 0.13 -17.88
N ASP A 81 2.11 -0.97 -17.46
CA ASP A 81 0.78 -1.35 -17.91
C ASP A 81 0.00 -2.11 -16.83
N ILE A 82 -1.27 -2.40 -17.12
CA ILE A 82 -2.16 -3.18 -16.27
C ILE A 82 -2.43 -4.51 -16.98
N ALA A 83 -1.89 -5.59 -16.42
CA ALA A 83 -2.18 -6.95 -16.84
C ALA A 83 -3.54 -7.38 -16.27
N ILE A 84 -4.34 -8.07 -17.09
CA ILE A 84 -5.71 -8.48 -16.74
C ILE A 84 -5.84 -9.99 -16.89
N ALA A 85 -6.52 -10.62 -15.95
CA ALA A 85 -6.85 -12.03 -15.99
C ALA A 85 -8.30 -12.21 -15.54
N ASP A 86 -9.23 -12.18 -16.50
CA ASP A 86 -10.61 -12.57 -16.23
C ASP A 86 -10.67 -14.08 -15.95
N GLY A 87 -11.35 -14.48 -14.87
CA GLY A 87 -11.27 -15.83 -14.30
C GLY A 87 -10.07 -16.06 -13.36
N GLY A 88 -9.16 -15.08 -13.25
CA GLY A 88 -8.08 -15.02 -12.28
C GLY A 88 -6.78 -15.71 -12.70
N ALA A 89 -5.67 -15.03 -12.48
CA ALA A 89 -4.31 -15.56 -12.61
C ALA A 89 -3.45 -15.02 -11.46
N THR A 90 -2.35 -15.69 -11.16
CA THR A 90 -1.40 -15.16 -10.17
C THR A 90 -0.64 -13.95 -10.75
N VAL A 91 0.01 -13.18 -9.86
CA VAL A 91 0.85 -12.06 -10.32
C VAL A 91 2.04 -12.58 -11.12
N GLY A 92 2.64 -13.70 -10.70
CA GLY A 92 3.68 -14.40 -11.45
C GLY A 92 3.24 -14.81 -12.85
N GLU A 93 2.09 -15.47 -12.99
CA GLU A 93 1.53 -15.87 -14.30
C GLU A 93 1.33 -14.65 -15.23
N MET A 94 0.75 -13.57 -14.71
CA MET A 94 0.56 -12.33 -15.46
C MET A 94 1.88 -11.65 -15.83
N ALA A 95 2.84 -11.63 -14.92
CA ALA A 95 4.17 -11.07 -15.15
C ALA A 95 4.93 -11.85 -16.23
N GLN A 96 4.87 -13.18 -16.21
CA GLN A 96 5.49 -14.02 -17.23
C GLN A 96 4.86 -13.79 -18.61
N ARG A 97 3.51 -13.80 -18.69
CA ARG A 97 2.77 -13.58 -19.94
C ARG A 97 3.08 -12.22 -20.58
N THR A 98 3.25 -11.19 -19.75
CA THR A 98 3.58 -9.82 -20.19
C THR A 98 5.08 -9.59 -20.36
N LYS A 99 5.93 -10.57 -20.05
CA LYS A 99 7.40 -10.44 -20.02
C LYS A 99 7.87 -9.29 -19.11
N ALA A 100 7.16 -9.10 -17.99
CA ALA A 100 7.47 -8.07 -17.02
C ALA A 100 8.83 -8.31 -16.33
N LEU A 101 9.45 -7.22 -15.89
CA LEU A 101 10.59 -7.23 -14.98
C LEU A 101 10.12 -7.26 -13.53
N VAL A 102 9.02 -6.55 -13.22
CA VAL A 102 8.38 -6.48 -11.91
C VAL A 102 6.88 -6.36 -12.09
N GLY A 103 6.10 -6.94 -11.18
CA GLY A 103 4.65 -6.79 -11.10
C GLY A 103 4.16 -6.78 -9.65
N ILE A 104 3.07 -6.07 -9.39
CA ILE A 104 2.35 -6.08 -8.10
C ILE A 104 0.88 -6.35 -8.36
N ASN A 105 0.20 -7.07 -7.46
CA ASN A 105 -1.25 -7.28 -7.57
C ASN A 105 -1.98 -5.93 -7.67
N GLY A 106 -3.13 -5.92 -8.35
CA GLY A 106 -3.87 -4.70 -8.65
C GLY A 106 -5.06 -4.44 -7.73
N SER A 107 -6.18 -4.02 -8.31
CA SER A 107 -7.36 -3.56 -7.60
C SER A 107 -8.19 -4.71 -7.02
N TYR A 108 -9.23 -4.33 -6.28
CA TYR A 108 -10.24 -5.24 -5.76
C TYR A 108 -10.96 -6.01 -6.86
N PHE A 109 -11.36 -7.23 -6.54
CA PHE A 109 -12.01 -8.15 -7.47
C PHE A 109 -13.05 -9.02 -6.77
N GLY A 110 -14.00 -9.56 -7.53
CA GLY A 110 -15.01 -10.47 -7.01
C GLY A 110 -14.43 -11.87 -6.80
N MET A 111 -14.38 -12.37 -5.56
CA MET A 111 -13.70 -13.65 -5.26
C MET A 111 -14.26 -14.87 -6.00
N HIS A 112 -15.56 -14.89 -6.31
CA HIS A 112 -16.20 -16.01 -7.01
C HIS A 112 -15.82 -16.08 -8.49
N LYS A 113 -16.01 -14.97 -9.23
CA LYS A 113 -15.70 -14.90 -10.67
C LYS A 113 -14.24 -14.60 -10.96
N ARG A 114 -13.49 -14.11 -9.96
CA ARG A 114 -12.13 -13.57 -10.08
C ARG A 114 -12.00 -12.51 -11.17
N SER A 115 -13.05 -11.70 -11.34
CA SER A 115 -13.12 -10.58 -12.29
C SER A 115 -12.97 -9.25 -11.56
N ALA A 116 -12.60 -8.20 -12.29
CA ALA A 116 -12.60 -6.84 -11.75
C ALA A 116 -14.00 -6.47 -11.18
N ILE A 117 -14.01 -5.51 -10.25
CA ILE A 117 -15.23 -4.87 -9.72
C ILE A 117 -15.05 -3.35 -9.55
N THR A 118 -13.94 -2.84 -10.08
CA THR A 118 -13.51 -1.44 -10.00
C THR A 118 -13.30 -0.95 -11.40
N TYR A 119 -13.41 0.36 -11.62
CA TYR A 119 -13.15 0.94 -12.94
C TYR A 119 -11.83 0.45 -13.54
N LEU A 120 -11.92 -0.17 -14.71
CA LEU A 120 -10.78 -0.70 -15.44
C LEU A 120 -10.94 -0.36 -16.90
N ARG A 121 -9.92 0.24 -17.47
CA ARG A 121 -9.87 0.67 -18.87
C ARG A 121 -8.53 0.34 -19.49
N GLN A 122 -8.58 -0.15 -20.73
CA GLN A 122 -7.41 -0.30 -21.61
C GLN A 122 -7.66 0.46 -22.91
N GLY A 123 -6.86 1.48 -23.18
CA GLY A 123 -7.02 2.36 -24.34
C GLY A 123 -8.41 3.01 -24.36
N ARG A 124 -9.19 2.70 -25.39
CA ARG A 124 -10.56 3.22 -25.57
C ARG A 124 -11.63 2.38 -24.88
N THR A 125 -11.30 1.15 -24.48
CA THR A 125 -12.27 0.18 -23.98
C THR A 125 -12.37 0.23 -22.46
N VAL A 126 -13.57 0.51 -21.96
CA VAL A 126 -13.90 0.33 -20.54
C VAL A 126 -14.29 -1.14 -20.36
N LEU A 127 -13.55 -1.83 -19.50
CA LEU A 127 -13.74 -3.24 -19.20
C LEU A 127 -14.62 -3.44 -17.98
N ASP A 128 -14.58 -2.50 -17.04
CA ASP A 128 -15.44 -2.50 -15.85
C ASP A 128 -15.62 -1.09 -15.26
N THR A 129 -16.60 -0.94 -14.37
CA THR A 129 -16.94 0.31 -13.67
C THR A 129 -17.10 0.05 -12.17
N THR A 130 -16.98 1.11 -11.36
CA THR A 130 -17.06 0.95 -9.91
C THR A 130 -18.51 1.11 -9.43
N THR A 131 -18.97 0.16 -8.61
CA THR A 131 -20.27 0.29 -7.94
C THR A 131 -20.22 1.38 -6.88
N THR A 132 -21.37 1.97 -6.55
CA THR A 132 -21.47 2.97 -5.47
C THR A 132 -21.03 2.41 -4.12
N ALA A 133 -21.30 1.13 -3.85
CA ALA A 133 -20.88 0.46 -2.63
C ALA A 133 -19.35 0.37 -2.52
N GLU A 134 -18.65 0.00 -3.61
CA GLU A 134 -17.20 -0.08 -3.64
C GLU A 134 -16.53 1.31 -3.53
N LEU A 135 -17.11 2.34 -4.17
CA LEU A 135 -16.67 3.73 -4.01
C LEU A 135 -16.80 4.21 -2.56
N ALA A 136 -17.92 3.91 -1.90
CA ALA A 136 -18.16 4.29 -0.51
C ALA A 136 -17.26 3.51 0.47
N LEU A 137 -16.91 2.26 0.14
CA LEU A 137 -16.08 1.42 0.99
C LEU A 137 -14.59 1.76 0.88
N ARG A 138 -14.03 1.81 -0.34
CA ARG A 138 -12.57 1.75 -0.52
C ARG A 138 -12.00 2.29 -1.84
N VAL A 139 -12.81 2.55 -2.86
CA VAL A 139 -12.31 3.01 -4.16
C VAL A 139 -12.34 4.54 -4.25
N THR A 140 -11.23 5.17 -3.88
CA THR A 140 -11.11 6.65 -3.80
C THR A 140 -9.97 7.23 -4.64
N GLY A 141 -9.22 6.38 -5.35
CA GLY A 141 -8.15 6.80 -6.24
C GLY A 141 -8.07 5.94 -7.49
N ALA A 142 -7.22 6.33 -8.44
CA ALA A 142 -6.92 5.55 -9.61
C ALA A 142 -5.45 5.69 -10.02
N ILE A 143 -4.96 4.62 -10.64
CA ILE A 143 -3.65 4.58 -11.30
C ILE A 143 -3.89 4.71 -12.79
N ARG A 144 -3.12 5.57 -13.44
CA ARG A 144 -3.05 5.67 -14.89
C ARG A 144 -1.64 5.36 -15.38
N THR A 145 -1.53 4.42 -16.31
CA THR A 145 -0.28 4.06 -16.96
C THR A 145 -0.32 4.47 -18.43
N HIS A 146 0.81 4.96 -18.97
CA HIS A 146 0.98 5.21 -20.41
C HIS A 146 2.47 5.30 -20.75
N GLY A 147 3.01 4.27 -21.42
CA GLY A 147 4.44 4.14 -21.64
C GLY A 147 5.21 4.20 -20.33
N ARG A 148 6.26 5.02 -20.25
CA ARG A 148 7.06 5.19 -19.03
C ARG A 148 6.40 5.94 -17.87
N LYS A 149 5.16 6.41 -18.03
CA LYS A 149 4.50 7.27 -17.03
C LYS A 149 3.47 6.46 -16.24
N LEU A 150 3.59 6.51 -14.92
CA LEU A 150 2.55 6.13 -13.97
C LEU A 150 2.09 7.38 -13.22
N ARG A 151 0.77 7.56 -13.08
CA ARG A 151 0.16 8.66 -12.32
C ARG A 151 -0.86 8.13 -11.35
N ILE A 152 -0.95 8.76 -10.19
CA ILE A 152 -2.00 8.52 -9.18
C ILE A 152 -2.91 9.76 -9.19
N MET A 153 -4.22 9.54 -9.10
CA MET A 153 -5.22 10.62 -9.08
C MET A 153 -6.43 10.26 -8.20
N PRO A 154 -7.14 11.26 -7.66
CA PRO A 154 -8.44 11.05 -7.00
C PRO A 154 -9.45 10.38 -7.92
N TRP A 155 -10.35 9.59 -7.32
CA TRP A 155 -11.41 8.90 -8.04
C TRP A 155 -12.73 8.97 -7.27
N ASN A 156 -13.82 9.23 -8.00
CA ASN A 156 -15.18 9.20 -7.50
C ASN A 156 -16.14 8.98 -8.71
N LYS A 157 -17.45 8.86 -8.44
CA LYS A 157 -18.41 8.56 -9.51
C LYS A 157 -18.51 9.65 -10.59
N GLU A 158 -18.36 10.91 -10.21
CA GLU A 158 -18.41 12.04 -11.13
C GLU A 158 -17.20 12.07 -12.07
N ILE A 159 -16.02 11.77 -11.55
CA ILE A 159 -14.79 11.59 -12.32
C ILE A 159 -14.97 10.42 -13.28
N GLU A 160 -15.38 9.25 -12.77
CA GLU A 160 -15.58 8.04 -13.56
C GLU A 160 -16.49 8.27 -14.78
N ARG A 161 -17.63 8.94 -14.59
CA ARG A 161 -18.61 9.23 -15.66
C ARG A 161 -18.04 10.11 -16.77
N ARG A 162 -17.14 11.04 -16.43
CA ARG A 162 -16.54 11.99 -17.38
C ARG A 162 -15.15 11.57 -17.86
N TYR A 163 -14.65 10.43 -17.38
CA TYR A 163 -13.27 10.04 -17.63
C TYR A 163 -13.10 9.42 -19.03
N HIS A 164 -12.23 10.03 -19.82
CA HIS A 164 -11.88 9.55 -21.15
C HIS A 164 -10.37 9.56 -21.36
N CYS A 165 -9.84 8.46 -21.89
CA CYS A 165 -8.48 8.39 -22.42
C CYS A 165 -8.43 7.57 -23.70
N ARG A 166 -7.54 7.93 -24.64
CA ARG A 166 -7.35 7.19 -25.90
C ARG A 166 -6.25 6.15 -25.84
N HIS A 167 -5.28 6.35 -24.96
CA HIS A 167 -4.06 5.54 -24.83
C HIS A 167 -3.74 5.27 -23.37
N GLY A 168 -3.01 4.18 -23.15
CA GLY A 168 -2.66 3.70 -21.83
C GLY A 168 -3.83 3.02 -21.11
N SER A 169 -3.61 2.69 -19.85
CA SER A 169 -4.54 1.94 -19.03
C SER A 169 -4.89 2.73 -17.76
N THR A 170 -6.08 2.51 -17.20
CA THR A 170 -6.52 3.13 -15.95
C THR A 170 -7.21 2.11 -15.08
N LEU A 171 -6.82 2.07 -13.80
CA LEU A 171 -7.33 1.15 -12.80
C LEU A 171 -7.69 1.93 -11.54
N ALA A 172 -8.99 1.97 -11.20
CA ALA A 172 -9.44 2.52 -9.94
C ALA A 172 -9.16 1.52 -8.80
N SER A 173 -8.78 2.06 -7.66
CA SER A 173 -8.51 1.30 -6.44
C SER A 173 -8.61 2.25 -5.24
N GLY A 174 -8.06 1.86 -4.10
CA GLY A 174 -7.87 2.78 -3.00
C GLY A 174 -7.79 2.10 -1.65
N HIS A 175 -7.82 2.82 -0.54
CA HIS A 175 -7.92 4.28 -0.50
C HIS A 175 -6.73 5.00 -1.16
N LEU A 176 -6.99 6.17 -1.73
CA LEU A 176 -5.96 7.17 -1.96
C LEU A 176 -5.40 7.61 -0.60
N LEU A 177 -4.09 7.47 -0.41
CA LEU A 177 -3.39 7.70 0.86
C LEU A 177 -2.73 9.07 0.90
N LEU A 178 -2.00 9.39 -0.19
CA LEU A 178 -1.28 10.64 -0.37
C LEU A 178 -1.61 11.20 -1.76
N TYR A 179 -1.72 12.52 -1.85
CA TYR A 179 -1.84 13.19 -3.14
C TYR A 179 -1.16 14.56 -3.06
N ARG A 180 -0.25 14.84 -4.00
CA ARG A 180 0.50 16.11 -4.06
C ARG A 180 1.16 16.49 -2.73
N GLY A 181 1.74 15.50 -2.04
CA GLY A 181 2.44 15.69 -0.76
C GLY A 181 1.52 15.81 0.46
N GLN A 182 0.20 15.72 0.29
CA GLN A 182 -0.77 15.84 1.38
C GLN A 182 -1.37 14.48 1.76
N SER A 183 -1.58 14.29 3.06
CA SER A 183 -2.38 13.18 3.60
C SER A 183 -3.84 13.32 3.20
N ILE A 184 -4.39 12.28 2.57
CA ILE A 184 -5.82 12.24 2.22
C ILE A 184 -6.64 11.70 3.39
N LEU A 185 -7.81 12.29 3.62
CA LEU A 185 -8.77 11.81 4.61
C LEU A 185 -9.35 10.45 4.18
N LEU A 186 -9.15 9.44 5.01
CA LEU A 186 -9.59 8.07 4.77
C LEU A 186 -11.08 7.92 5.11
N ARG A 187 -11.97 8.21 4.14
CA ARG A 187 -13.42 8.00 4.28
C ARG A 187 -13.78 6.59 3.84
N SER A 188 -14.47 5.84 4.69
CA SER A 188 -14.94 4.49 4.38
C SER A 188 -16.28 4.22 5.07
N SER A 189 -17.18 3.51 4.38
CA SER A 189 -18.40 2.97 4.97
C SER A 189 -18.13 1.86 6.02
N SER A 190 -16.90 1.34 6.08
CA SER A 190 -16.46 0.39 7.11
C SER A 190 -15.10 0.78 7.67
N MET A 191 -15.10 1.36 8.88
CA MET A 191 -13.86 1.75 9.56
C MET A 191 -12.90 0.58 9.79
N GLY A 192 -13.41 -0.65 9.88
CA GLY A 192 -12.59 -1.85 9.97
C GLY A 192 -11.61 -2.00 8.80
N PHE A 193 -11.95 -1.51 7.60
CA PHE A 193 -11.05 -1.50 6.45
C PHE A 193 -9.81 -0.61 6.67
N VAL A 194 -10.03 0.50 7.37
CA VAL A 194 -9.03 1.54 7.64
C VAL A 194 -8.14 1.17 8.81
N VAL A 195 -8.72 0.72 9.93
CA VAL A 195 -7.99 0.62 11.22
C VAL A 195 -7.43 -0.78 11.50
N LYS A 196 -7.90 -1.83 10.82
CA LYS A 196 -7.36 -3.18 11.03
C LYS A 196 -6.04 -3.37 10.27
N LYS A 197 -5.08 -4.01 10.95
CA LYS A 197 -3.82 -4.44 10.36
C LYS A 197 -4.05 -5.62 9.43
N HIS A 198 -3.54 -5.51 8.20
CA HIS A 198 -3.58 -6.55 7.19
C HIS A 198 -2.30 -6.51 6.36
N PRO A 199 -2.00 -7.60 5.60
CA PRO A 199 -1.12 -7.48 4.46
C PRO A 199 -1.63 -6.39 3.52
N ARG A 200 -0.74 -5.54 3.01
CA ARG A 200 -1.09 -4.41 2.15
C ARG A 200 -0.23 -4.40 0.90
N SER A 201 -0.85 -4.01 -0.20
CA SER A 201 -0.15 -3.61 -1.42
C SER A 201 -0.42 -2.14 -1.70
N ALA A 202 0.61 -1.43 -2.16
CA ALA A 202 0.48 -0.02 -2.52
C ALA A 202 1.39 0.33 -3.69
N ILE A 203 0.99 1.36 -4.42
CA ILE A 203 1.85 2.06 -5.37
C ILE A 203 2.03 3.47 -4.89
N ALA A 204 3.27 3.94 -4.89
CA ALA A 204 3.61 5.30 -4.49
C ALA A 204 4.60 5.96 -5.44
N LEU A 205 4.59 7.29 -5.47
CA LEU A 205 5.50 8.13 -6.24
C LEU A 205 6.28 9.02 -5.27
N THR A 206 7.59 9.06 -5.42
CA THR A 206 8.42 10.05 -4.72
C THR A 206 8.41 11.39 -5.44
N SER A 207 8.83 12.45 -4.76
CA SER A 207 8.99 13.79 -5.37
C SER A 207 9.96 13.81 -6.57
N ARG A 208 10.88 12.83 -6.65
CA ARG A 208 11.83 12.65 -7.76
C ARG A 208 11.26 11.86 -8.93
N GLY A 209 10.02 11.36 -8.82
CA GLY A 209 9.36 10.57 -9.85
C GLY A 209 9.72 9.08 -9.85
N THR A 210 10.47 8.60 -8.84
CA THR A 210 10.63 7.15 -8.61
C THR A 210 9.28 6.54 -8.25
N VAL A 211 8.95 5.42 -8.89
CA VAL A 211 7.75 4.64 -8.61
C VAL A 211 8.11 3.53 -7.64
N LEU A 212 7.35 3.38 -6.56
CA LEU A 212 7.49 2.31 -5.58
C LEU A 212 6.33 1.35 -5.71
N PHE A 213 6.61 0.06 -5.88
CA PHE A 213 5.65 -1.01 -5.61
C PHE A 213 5.96 -1.56 -4.23
N VAL A 214 5.00 -1.43 -3.31
CA VAL A 214 5.22 -1.72 -1.89
C VAL A 214 4.28 -2.83 -1.47
N THR A 215 4.85 -3.84 -0.83
CA THR A 215 4.10 -4.89 -0.14
C THR A 215 4.49 -4.89 1.33
N VAL A 216 3.49 -4.92 2.19
CA VAL A 216 3.63 -5.15 3.62
C VAL A 216 3.03 -6.52 3.87
N ASP A 217 3.85 -7.48 4.29
CA ASP A 217 3.36 -8.81 4.63
C ASP A 217 2.59 -8.76 5.96
N GLY A 218 1.77 -9.76 6.23
CA GLY A 218 0.95 -9.80 7.43
C GLY A 218 0.35 -11.16 7.68
N ARG A 219 -0.25 -11.35 8.87
CA ARG A 219 -0.83 -12.64 9.29
C ARG A 219 0.21 -13.76 9.46
N HIS A 220 1.47 -13.38 9.69
CA HIS A 220 2.55 -14.29 10.07
C HIS A 220 3.04 -13.91 11.47
N PRO A 221 2.49 -14.52 12.53
CA PRO A 221 2.89 -14.24 13.91
C PRO A 221 4.42 -14.34 14.08
N GLY A 222 5.03 -13.33 14.71
CA GLY A 222 6.49 -13.25 14.91
C GLY A 222 7.29 -12.70 13.71
N TYR A 223 6.73 -12.67 12.51
CA TYR A 223 7.43 -12.24 11.29
C TYR A 223 6.82 -11.01 10.63
N ALA A 224 5.49 -10.96 10.54
CA ALA A 224 4.76 -9.88 9.88
C ALA A 224 3.32 -9.78 10.41
N GLY A 225 3.02 -8.69 11.12
CA GLY A 225 1.68 -8.36 11.63
C GLY A 225 0.83 -7.55 10.65
N GLY A 226 1.45 -6.92 9.66
CA GLY A 226 0.80 -6.04 8.71
C GLY A 226 0.57 -4.63 9.22
N MET A 227 0.02 -3.78 8.35
CA MET A 227 -0.27 -2.38 8.64
C MET A 227 -1.75 -2.06 8.42
N ASN A 228 -2.27 -1.15 9.23
CA ASN A 228 -3.52 -0.45 8.90
C ASN A 228 -3.23 0.67 7.88
N LEU A 229 -4.27 1.33 7.34
CA LEU A 229 -4.06 2.33 6.28
C LEU A 229 -3.40 3.61 6.77
N ILE A 230 -3.53 3.94 8.06
CA ILE A 230 -2.90 5.11 8.67
C ILE A 230 -1.39 4.88 8.77
N GLU A 231 -0.98 3.71 9.25
CA GLU A 231 0.41 3.25 9.36
C GLU A 231 1.06 3.11 7.98
N LEU A 232 0.36 2.51 7.01
CA LEU A 232 0.87 2.40 5.63
C LEU A 232 1.11 3.78 5.02
N ARG A 233 0.18 4.72 5.19
CA ARG A 233 0.35 6.10 4.73
C ARG A 233 1.55 6.76 5.40
N HIS A 234 1.68 6.64 6.72
CA HIS A 234 2.82 7.19 7.46
C HIS A 234 4.14 6.59 6.97
N PHE A 235 4.20 5.27 6.80
CA PHE A 235 5.36 4.57 6.25
C PHE A 235 5.77 5.12 4.88
N LEU A 236 4.83 5.28 3.96
CA LEU A 236 5.10 5.84 2.62
C LEU A 236 5.57 7.30 2.67
N GLN A 237 5.07 8.10 3.62
CA GLN A 237 5.59 9.46 3.87
C GLN A 237 7.04 9.44 4.32
N GLN A 238 7.41 8.52 5.23
CA GLN A 238 8.80 8.36 5.67
C GLN A 238 9.73 7.90 4.54
N LEU A 239 9.21 7.19 3.53
CA LEU A 239 9.94 6.88 2.30
C LEU A 239 10.00 8.06 1.30
N GLY A 240 9.50 9.25 1.65
CA GLY A 240 9.53 10.43 0.80
C GLY A 240 8.50 10.43 -0.34
N CYS A 241 7.41 9.66 -0.21
CA CYS A 241 6.35 9.61 -1.21
C CYS A 241 5.44 10.84 -1.15
N THR A 242 5.08 11.38 -2.31
CA THR A 242 4.12 12.51 -2.45
C THR A 242 2.74 12.05 -2.88
N ASP A 243 2.65 10.94 -3.61
CA ASP A 243 1.40 10.37 -4.09
C ASP A 243 1.41 8.88 -3.79
N ALA A 244 0.32 8.36 -3.24
CA ALA A 244 0.24 6.96 -2.85
C ALA A 244 -1.19 6.47 -2.86
N ILE A 245 -1.38 5.24 -3.35
CA ILE A 245 -2.68 4.58 -3.41
C ILE A 245 -2.54 3.15 -2.92
N ASN A 246 -3.46 2.74 -2.05
CA ASN A 246 -3.61 1.36 -1.61
C ASN A 246 -4.26 0.51 -2.71
N LEU A 247 -3.85 -0.75 -2.80
CA LEU A 247 -4.36 -1.78 -3.71
C LEU A 247 -5.09 -2.88 -2.93
N ASP A 248 -5.54 -3.93 -3.62
CA ASP A 248 -6.08 -5.08 -2.90
C ASP A 248 -5.00 -5.70 -1.99
N GLY A 249 -5.41 -6.11 -0.79
CA GLY A 249 -4.50 -6.57 0.26
C GLY A 249 -4.82 -7.98 0.71
N GLY A 250 -4.43 -8.31 1.95
CA GLY A 250 -4.64 -9.67 2.47
C GLY A 250 -3.92 -10.71 1.61
N GLY A 251 -4.56 -11.85 1.35
CA GLY A 251 -3.97 -12.92 0.55
C GLY A 251 -3.69 -12.56 -0.91
N SER A 252 -4.20 -11.42 -1.40
CA SER A 252 -3.88 -10.89 -2.73
C SER A 252 -2.51 -10.18 -2.76
N THR A 253 -1.93 -9.84 -1.61
CA THR A 253 -0.67 -9.09 -1.50
C THR A 253 0.46 -9.89 -2.12
N THR A 254 0.94 -9.45 -3.29
CA THR A 254 2.01 -10.13 -4.01
C THR A 254 2.81 -9.14 -4.82
N LEU A 255 4.12 -9.13 -4.61
CA LEU A 255 5.11 -8.48 -5.44
C LEU A 255 5.93 -9.57 -6.12
N TRP A 256 6.01 -9.51 -7.44
CA TRP A 256 6.80 -10.40 -8.26
C TRP A 256 7.93 -9.60 -8.93
N ALA A 257 9.12 -10.16 -8.96
CA ALA A 257 10.29 -9.60 -9.63
C ALA A 257 11.11 -10.68 -10.30
N LYS A 258 11.51 -10.43 -11.56
CA LYS A 258 12.19 -11.42 -12.40
C LYS A 258 13.48 -11.89 -11.73
N GLY A 259 13.55 -13.20 -11.46
CA GLY A 259 14.73 -13.85 -10.86
C GLY A 259 14.97 -13.49 -9.39
N PHE A 260 13.98 -12.95 -8.68
CA PHE A 260 14.12 -12.63 -7.26
C PHE A 260 14.25 -13.89 -6.39
N SER A 261 13.34 -14.83 -6.58
CA SER A 261 13.31 -16.17 -5.96
C SER A 261 13.08 -17.23 -7.04
N THR A 262 12.95 -18.50 -6.66
CA THR A 262 12.70 -19.61 -7.60
C THR A 262 11.47 -19.39 -8.48
N ASN A 263 10.38 -18.87 -7.90
CA ASN A 263 9.14 -18.56 -8.62
C ASN A 263 9.02 -17.06 -9.01
N GLY A 264 9.97 -16.24 -8.56
CA GLY A 264 10.03 -14.79 -8.79
C GLY A 264 9.18 -13.95 -7.83
N VAL A 265 8.45 -14.55 -6.88
CA VAL A 265 7.76 -13.81 -5.82
C VAL A 265 8.80 -13.24 -4.86
N ALA A 266 8.67 -11.94 -4.56
CA ALA A 266 9.61 -11.22 -3.74
C ALA A 266 9.18 -11.12 -2.27
N ASN A 267 7.90 -10.90 -2.00
CA ASN A 267 7.38 -10.83 -0.62
C ASN A 267 7.04 -12.23 -0.06
N TYR A 268 6.32 -12.28 1.06
CA TYR A 268 5.86 -13.51 1.72
C TYR A 268 4.32 -13.58 1.72
N PRO A 269 3.68 -14.01 0.62
CA PRO A 269 2.23 -14.08 0.52
C PRO A 269 1.61 -14.99 1.60
N CYS A 270 0.48 -14.57 2.16
CA CYS A 270 -0.10 -15.26 3.31
C CYS A 270 -1.16 -16.34 2.95
N ASP A 271 -1.51 -16.54 1.67
CA ASP A 271 -2.68 -17.35 1.30
C ASP A 271 -2.45 -18.85 1.58
N ASN A 272 -1.20 -19.31 1.49
CA ASN A 272 -0.79 -20.68 1.86
C ASN A 272 -0.52 -20.88 3.37
N ARG A 273 -0.60 -19.79 4.17
CA ARG A 273 -0.32 -19.76 5.62
C ARG A 273 1.12 -20.11 6.03
N LYS A 274 2.08 -20.06 5.11
CA LYS A 274 3.51 -20.29 5.38
C LYS A 274 4.28 -19.00 5.17
N PHE A 275 5.34 -18.78 5.96
CA PHE A 275 6.24 -17.64 5.74
C PHE A 275 7.31 -18.03 4.73
N ASP A 276 6.91 -18.17 3.47
CA ASP A 276 7.75 -18.50 2.32
C ASP A 276 7.40 -17.60 1.12
N HIS A 277 8.13 -17.77 0.01
CA HIS A 277 7.87 -17.02 -1.22
C HIS A 277 6.76 -17.65 -2.07
N ASP A 278 5.99 -18.61 -1.56
CA ASP A 278 4.89 -19.25 -2.27
C ASP A 278 3.54 -18.66 -1.82
N GLY A 279 2.43 -19.22 -2.33
CA GLY A 279 1.10 -18.83 -1.87
C GLY A 279 0.54 -17.54 -2.47
N GLU A 280 1.04 -17.11 -3.64
CA GLU A 280 0.38 -16.04 -4.39
C GLU A 280 -1.04 -16.45 -4.81
N ARG A 281 -2.02 -15.60 -4.50
CA ARG A 281 -3.41 -15.82 -4.86
C ARG A 281 -3.66 -15.47 -6.32
N LYS A 282 -4.58 -16.18 -6.97
CA LYS A 282 -5.15 -15.76 -8.26
C LYS A 282 -6.01 -14.49 -8.08
N VAL A 283 -5.63 -13.42 -8.77
CA VAL A 283 -6.28 -12.10 -8.75
C VAL A 283 -6.71 -11.70 -10.17
N ALA A 284 -7.56 -10.67 -10.28
CA ALA A 284 -8.14 -10.25 -11.56
C ALA A 284 -7.21 -9.36 -12.40
N ASN A 285 -6.29 -8.64 -11.77
CA ASN A 285 -5.38 -7.72 -12.45
C ASN A 285 -4.11 -7.46 -11.64
N ALA A 286 -3.07 -6.99 -12.32
CA ALA A 286 -1.78 -6.62 -11.75
C ALA A 286 -1.22 -5.39 -12.47
N VAL A 287 -0.47 -4.55 -11.76
CA VAL A 287 0.30 -3.47 -12.38
C VAL A 287 1.70 -4.00 -12.64
N VAL A 288 2.16 -3.90 -13.89
CA VAL A 288 3.41 -4.50 -14.35
C VAL A 288 4.34 -3.47 -14.98
N VAL A 289 5.64 -3.72 -14.89
CA VAL A 289 6.71 -2.95 -15.53
C VAL A 289 7.45 -3.85 -16.50
N MET A 290 7.51 -3.45 -17.76
CA MET A 290 8.14 -4.20 -18.85
C MET A 290 9.26 -3.38 -19.49
N LYS A 291 10.14 -4.05 -20.25
CA LYS A 291 10.97 -3.34 -21.22
C LYS A 291 10.08 -2.88 -22.36
N ARG A 292 10.19 -1.60 -22.74
CA ARG A 292 9.51 -1.08 -23.91
C ARG A 292 10.10 -1.74 -25.15
N GLY A 293 9.24 -2.32 -26.01
CA GLY A 293 9.65 -2.83 -27.31
C GLY A 293 10.34 -1.72 -28.12
N LYS A 294 11.41 -2.08 -28.84
CA LYS A 294 12.03 -1.18 -29.82
C LYS A 294 11.03 -0.88 -30.94
#